data_AF-A0A7V4MTL5-F1
#
_entry.id   AF-A0A7V4MTL5-F1
#
_cell.length_a   1.000
_cell.length_b   1.000
_cell.length_c   1.000
_cell.angle_alpha   90.00
_cell.angle_beta   90.00
_cell.angle_gamma   90.00
#
_symmetry.space_group_name_H-M   'P 1'
#
loop_
_entity.id
_entity.type
_entity.pdbx_description
1 polymer ?
#
loop_
_entity_poly.entity_id
_entity_poly.type
_entity_poly.pdbx_seq_one_letter_code
_entity_poly.pdbx_strand_id
1 'polypeptide(L)' 'MNLHDLRPAPGSKKDRKRVGRGISAGQGKTAGRGTKGQGARSGGVKGPYFEGGQLPLVR' A
#
# COMPACT_ATOMS: atom_id res chain seq x y z
N MET A 1 36.82 -1.89 9.28
CA MET A 1 35.41 -2.33 9.38
C MET A 1 35.38 -3.78 8.97
N ASN A 2 35.04 -4.67 9.89
CA ASN A 2 34.88 -6.09 9.59
C ASN A 2 33.43 -6.37 9.20
N LEU A 3 33.17 -7.55 8.62
CA LEU A 3 31.82 -7.94 8.19
C LEU A 3 30.78 -7.89 9.31
N HIS A 4 31.18 -8.16 10.56
CA HIS A 4 30.31 -8.13 11.74
C HIS A 4 30.03 -6.72 12.30
N ASP A 5 30.79 -5.71 11.88
CA ASP A 5 30.67 -4.33 12.38
C ASP A 5 29.89 -3.42 11.44
N LEU A 6 29.37 -3.95 10.33
CA LEU A 6 28.68 -3.16 9.32
C LEU A 6 27.41 -2.53 9.89
N ARG A 7 27.37 -1.20 9.88
CA ARG A 7 26.18 -0.42 10.26
C ARG A 7 25.77 0.45 9.08
N PRO A 8 24.47 0.52 8.75
CA PRO A 8 23.98 1.42 7.73
C PRO A 8 24.16 2.88 8.18
N ALA A 9 24.26 3.80 7.21
CA ALA A 9 24.22 5.23 7.52
C ALA A 9 22.90 5.59 8.23
N PRO A 10 22.92 6.49 9.22
CA PRO A 10 21.73 6.85 9.97
C PRO A 10 20.62 7.35 9.02
N GLY A 11 19.42 6.80 9.17
CA GLY A 11 18.26 7.15 8.33
C GLY A 11 18.22 6.52 6.93
N SER A 12 19.26 5.81 6.49
CA SER A 12 19.30 5.18 5.16
C SER A 12 18.31 4.03 4.97
N LYS A 13 17.84 3.41 6.06
CA LYS A 13 16.87 2.31 6.04
C LYS A 13 15.68 2.61 6.92
N LYS A 14 14.48 2.25 6.45
CA LYS A 14 13.22 2.31 7.18
C LYS A 14 12.50 0.97 7.03
N ASP A 15 11.84 0.53 8.09
CA ASP A 15 11.06 -0.70 8.05
C ASP A 15 9.80 -0.53 7.19
N ARG A 16 9.50 -1.53 6.36
CA ARG A 16 8.29 -1.52 5.57
C ARG A 16 7.06 -1.74 6.46
N LYS A 17 5.96 -1.09 6.14
CA LYS A 17 4.68 -1.39 6.76
C LYS A 17 4.13 -2.72 6.24
N ARG A 18 3.87 -3.68 7.12
CA ARG A 18 3.21 -4.95 6.80
C ARG A 18 1.73 -4.87 7.18
N VAL A 19 0.85 -4.84 6.19
CA VAL A 19 -0.62 -4.78 6.39
C VAL A 19 -1.21 -6.15 6.69
N GLY A 20 -2.39 -6.19 7.33
CA GLY A 20 -3.08 -7.45 7.64
C GLY A 20 -2.36 -8.31 8.69
N ARG A 21 -1.70 -7.70 9.67
CA ARG A 21 -0.97 -8.38 10.76
C ARG A 21 -1.47 -7.95 12.14
N GLY A 22 -2.76 -8.15 12.37
CA GLY A 22 -3.42 -7.83 13.65
C GLY A 22 -3.95 -6.40 13.74
N ILE A 23 -4.88 -6.19 14.67
CA ILE A 23 -5.60 -4.92 14.84
C ILE A 23 -4.68 -3.85 15.43
N SER A 24 -3.80 -4.22 16.37
CA SER A 24 -2.84 -3.31 17.00
C SER A 24 -1.85 -2.69 16.01
N ALA A 25 -1.57 -3.35 14.88
CA ALA A 25 -0.76 -2.81 13.80
C ALA A 25 -1.47 -1.71 12.98
N GLY A 26 -2.71 -1.36 13.32
CA GLY A 26 -3.49 -0.27 12.71
C GLY A 26 -4.06 -0.55 11.32
N GLN A 27 -3.64 -1.62 10.66
CA GLN A 27 -4.11 -2.04 9.32
C GLN A 27 -4.49 -3.53 9.30
N GLY A 28 -5.08 -4.01 10.38
CA GLY A 28 -5.41 -5.42 10.57
C GLY A 28 -6.60 -5.88 9.73
N LYS A 29 -7.79 -5.39 10.07
CA LYS A 29 -9.06 -5.93 9.56
C LYS A 29 -9.25 -5.74 8.05
N THR A 30 -9.04 -4.52 7.56
CA THR A 30 -9.34 -4.16 6.15
C THR A 30 -8.08 -3.88 5.33
N ALA A 31 -6.89 -4.00 5.95
CA ALA A 31 -5.63 -3.58 5.35
C ALA A 31 -5.65 -2.14 4.78
N GLY A 32 -6.52 -1.27 5.30
CA GLY A 32 -6.67 0.12 4.88
C GLY A 32 -7.63 0.34 3.71
N ARG A 33 -8.26 -0.74 3.20
CA ARG A 33 -9.13 -0.68 2.01
C ARG A 33 -10.60 -0.39 2.29
N GLY A 34 -10.98 -0.24 3.56
CA GLY A 34 -12.39 -0.11 3.95
C GLY A 34 -13.17 -1.43 3.92
N THR A 35 -14.50 -1.37 4.06
CA THR A 35 -15.35 -2.56 4.25
C THR A 35 -16.02 -3.06 2.97
N LYS A 36 -16.36 -2.16 2.04
CA LYS A 36 -17.15 -2.44 0.82
C LYS A 36 -16.63 -1.60 -0.35
N GLY A 37 -17.29 -1.72 -1.51
CA GLY A 37 -16.94 -1.02 -2.74
C GLY A 37 -16.01 -1.84 -3.65
N GLN A 38 -15.90 -1.41 -4.90
CA GLN A 38 -15.10 -2.11 -5.91
C GLN A 38 -13.62 -2.17 -5.49
N GLY A 39 -13.04 -1.05 -5.04
CA GLY A 39 -11.62 -0.98 -4.61
C GLY A 39 -11.28 -1.78 -3.35
N ALA A 40 -12.26 -2.24 -2.58
CA ALA A 40 -12.04 -3.15 -1.45
C ALA A 40 -11.89 -4.62 -1.90
N ARG A 41 -12.30 -4.96 -3.13
CA ARG A 41 -12.25 -6.31 -3.68
C ARG A 41 -10.92 -6.56 -4.39
N SER A 42 -10.56 -7.85 -4.53
CA SER A 42 -9.42 -8.24 -5.35
C SER A 42 -9.64 -7.81 -6.80
N GLY A 43 -8.62 -7.21 -7.44
CA GLY A 43 -8.70 -6.76 -8.83
C GLY A 43 -9.66 -5.60 -9.09
N GLY A 44 -10.28 -5.00 -8.07
CA GLY A 44 -11.33 -3.99 -8.23
C GLY A 44 -10.85 -2.58 -8.59
N VAL A 45 -9.69 -2.45 -9.23
CA VAL A 45 -9.10 -1.17 -9.62
C VAL A 45 -9.57 -0.82 -11.03
N LYS A 46 -10.20 0.34 -11.18
CA LYS A 46 -10.52 0.93 -12.49
C LYS A 46 -9.24 1.47 -13.12
N GLY A 47 -9.15 1.46 -14.44
CA GLY A 47 -7.99 2.03 -15.15
C GLY A 47 -7.77 3.51 -14.78
N PRO A 48 -6.53 4.01 -14.84
CA PRO A 48 -6.16 5.35 -14.32
C PRO A 48 -6.93 6.51 -14.96
N TYR A 49 -7.38 6.36 -16.21
CA TYR A 49 -8.14 7.39 -16.95
C TYR A 49 -9.65 7.12 -17.02
N PHE A 50 -10.14 6.09 -16.33
CA PHE A 50 -11.57 5.76 -16.38
C PHE A 50 -12.39 6.66 -15.45
N GLU A 51 -13.26 7.48 -16.06
CA GLU A 51 -14.08 8.48 -15.34
C GLU A 51 -15.52 8.02 -15.05
N GLY A 52 -15.84 6.73 -15.22
CA GLY A 52 -17.17 6.20 -14.86
C GLY A 52 -18.22 6.22 -15.97
N GLY A 53 -17.81 6.46 -17.22
CA GLY A 53 -18.69 6.42 -18.40
C GLY A 53 -18.56 7.64 -19.31
N GLN A 54 -17.90 8.70 -18.84
CA GLN A 54 -17.53 9.85 -19.66
C GLN A 54 -16.30 9.57 -20.53
N LEU A 55 -16.16 10.31 -21.64
CA LEU A 55 -14.93 10.35 -22.41
C LEU A 55 -13.80 10.93 -21.54
N PRO A 56 -12.68 10.20 -21.34
CA PRO A 56 -11.57 10.69 -20.53
C PRO A 56 -10.99 12.00 -21.03
N LEU A 57 -10.58 12.87 -20.10
CA LEU A 57 -9.92 14.13 -20.44
C LEU A 57 -8.58 13.93 -21.17
N VAL A 58 -7.87 12.85 -20.83
CA VAL A 58 -6.58 12.47 -21.41
C VAL A 58 -6.83 11.41 -22.49
N ARG A 59 -6.39 11.67 -23.72
CA ARG A 59 -6.40 10.71 -24.83
C ARG A 59 -5.00 10.20 -25.12
#